data_AF-A0A519J2U2-F1
#
_entry.id   AF-A0A519J2U2-F1
#
_cell.length_a   1.000
_cell.length_b   1.000
_cell.length_c   1.000
_cell.angle_alpha   90.00
_cell.angle_beta   90.00
_cell.angle_gamma   90.00
#
_symmetry.space_group_name_H-M   'P 1'
#
loop_
_entity.id
_entity.type
_entity.pdbx_description
1 polymer ?
#
loop_
_entity_poly.entity_id
_entity_poly.type
_entity_poly.pdbx_seq_one_letter_code
_entity_poly.pdbx_strand_id
1 'polypeptide(L)'
;MSTRPAWKKTKPTRSAATTSRADWRGLVLLAGQCVSDLEIAASGHEVEFRLMTLARRTQSASTGALDREAGSTVADAAKAFALAAGAFARQAAEGRRQLAPSVTALGAFLDDELHRLAQRDFQRAHQGRPEVYG
;
A
#
# COMPACT_ATOMS: atom_id res chain seq x y z
N MET A 1 8.33 -14.14 50.85
CA MET A 1 8.02 -14.65 49.49
C MET A 1 7.29 -13.54 48.75
N SER A 2 7.92 -12.91 47.75
CA SER A 2 7.37 -11.77 47.00
C SER A 2 7.04 -12.23 45.57
N THR A 3 5.75 -12.28 45.24
CA THR A 3 5.25 -12.62 43.91
C THR A 3 5.25 -11.36 43.04
N ARG A 4 6.23 -11.23 42.14
CA ARG A 4 6.21 -10.18 41.11
C ARG A 4 5.10 -10.48 40.09
N PRO A 5 4.29 -9.50 39.67
CA PRO A 5 3.29 -9.71 38.64
C PRO A 5 3.95 -9.98 37.29
N ALA A 6 3.56 -11.08 36.65
CA ALA A 6 3.98 -11.42 35.30
C ALA A 6 3.39 -10.42 34.30
N TRP A 7 4.23 -9.56 33.74
CA TRP A 7 3.86 -8.73 32.60
C TRP A 7 3.56 -9.65 31.42
N LYS A 8 2.28 -9.78 31.06
CA LYS A 8 1.87 -10.45 29.82
C LYS A 8 2.53 -9.71 28.67
N LYS A 9 3.47 -10.37 27.98
CA LYS A 9 3.99 -9.92 26.69
C LYS A 9 2.80 -9.79 25.73
N THR A 10 2.31 -8.58 25.52
CA THR A 10 1.41 -8.26 24.41
C THR A 10 2.14 -8.67 23.13
N LYS A 11 1.63 -9.69 22.44
CA LYS A 11 2.15 -10.05 21.12
C LYS A 11 2.08 -8.79 20.26
N PRO A 12 3.16 -8.39 19.57
CA PRO A 12 3.10 -7.26 18.67
C PRO A 12 1.98 -7.53 17.68
N THR A 13 0.99 -6.64 17.63
CA THR A 13 -0.05 -6.64 16.61
C THR A 13 0.68 -6.71 15.28
N ARG A 14 0.57 -7.86 14.61
CA ARG A 14 1.13 -8.09 13.27
C ARG A 14 0.65 -6.92 12.43
N SER A 15 1.53 -6.10 11.85
CA SER A 15 1.05 -5.07 10.94
C SER A 15 0.21 -5.74 9.87
N ALA A 16 -0.89 -5.10 9.49
CA ALA A 16 -1.70 -5.52 8.35
C ALA A 16 -0.75 -5.78 7.18
N ALA A 17 -0.54 -7.05 6.85
CA ALA A 17 0.35 -7.46 5.78
C ALA A 17 -0.32 -7.09 4.46
N THR A 18 0.42 -6.51 3.52
CA THR A 18 -0.14 -6.16 2.22
C THR A 18 -0.17 -7.43 1.36
N THR A 19 -1.29 -8.15 1.41
CA THR A 19 -1.39 -9.52 0.84
C THR A 19 -2.56 -9.70 -0.11
N SER A 20 -3.58 -8.84 -0.01
CA SER A 20 -4.74 -8.82 -0.90
C SER A 20 -4.73 -7.60 -1.82
N ARG A 21 -5.54 -7.65 -2.88
CA ARG A 21 -5.82 -6.50 -3.75
C ARG A 21 -6.27 -5.26 -2.97
N ALA A 22 -7.15 -5.44 -1.98
CA ALA A 22 -7.63 -4.33 -1.14
C ALA A 22 -6.51 -3.71 -0.32
N ASP A 23 -5.60 -4.53 0.22
CA ASP A 23 -4.44 -4.03 0.94
C ASP A 23 -3.53 -3.22 0.02
N TRP A 24 -3.27 -3.71 -1.19
CA TRP A 24 -2.46 -3.01 -2.20
C TRP A 24 -3.05 -1.66 -2.56
N ARG A 25 -4.36 -1.58 -2.77
CA ARG A 25 -5.04 -0.29 -2.99
C ARG A 25 -4.89 0.64 -1.78
N GLY A 26 -5.08 0.12 -0.57
CA GLY A 26 -4.84 0.89 0.65
C GLY A 26 -3.39 1.34 0.84
N LEU A 27 -2.42 0.60 0.29
CA LEU A 27 -1.01 0.99 0.31
C LEU A 27 -0.70 2.11 -0.69
N VAL A 28 -1.27 2.04 -1.90
CA VAL A 28 -1.18 3.09 -2.93
C VAL A 28 -1.78 4.40 -2.41
N LEU A 29 -2.98 4.35 -1.82
CA LEU A 29 -3.63 5.53 -1.22
C LEU A 29 -2.79 6.15 -0.10
N LEU A 30 -2.22 5.33 0.79
CA LEU A 30 -1.34 5.81 1.85
C LEU A 30 -0.09 6.48 1.29
N ALA A 31 0.52 5.91 0.24
CA ALA A 31 1.68 6.53 -0.40
C ALA A 31 1.32 7.90 -1.02
N GLY A 32 0.16 8.00 -1.68
CA GLY A 32 -0.35 9.26 -2.22
C GLY A 32 -0.58 10.32 -1.13
N GLN A 33 -1.14 9.93 0.03
CA GLN A 33 -1.26 10.84 1.18
C GLN A 33 0.09 11.34 1.66
N CYS A 34 1.09 10.47 1.80
CA CYS A 34 2.43 10.88 2.22
C CYS A 34 3.13 11.78 1.19
N VAL A 35 2.88 11.59 -0.11
CA VAL A 35 3.37 12.48 -1.16
C VAL A 35 2.66 13.84 -1.08
N SER A 36 1.35 13.85 -0.91
CA SER A 36 0.59 15.10 -0.75
C SER A 36 1.02 15.88 0.49
N ASP A 37 1.22 15.19 1.63
CA ASP A 37 1.79 15.78 2.85
C ASP A 37 3.14 16.47 2.57
N LEU A 38 3.99 15.85 1.76
CA LEU A 38 5.29 16.43 1.37
C LEU A 38 5.12 17.68 0.50
N GLU A 39 4.21 17.64 -0.49
CA GLU A 39 3.96 18.74 -1.42
C GLU A 39 3.46 20.00 -0.72
N ILE A 40 2.59 19.84 0.27
CA ILE A 40 2.08 20.96 1.09
C ILE A 40 2.99 21.29 2.29
N ALA A 41 4.16 20.64 2.38
CA ALA A 41 5.08 20.74 3.51
C ALA A 41 4.43 20.51 4.89
N ALA A 42 3.45 19.59 4.95
CA ALA A 42 2.80 19.19 6.19
C ALA A 42 3.83 18.56 7.14
N SER A 43 3.61 18.79 8.42
CA SER A 43 4.44 18.26 9.51
C SER A 43 3.59 17.91 10.72
N GLY A 44 4.17 17.16 11.65
CA GLY A 44 3.51 16.72 12.88
C GLY A 44 3.34 15.22 12.97
N HIS A 45 2.87 14.77 14.14
CA HIS A 45 2.79 13.35 14.51
C HIS A 45 1.99 12.50 13.53
N GLU A 46 0.95 13.06 12.90
CA GLU A 46 0.14 12.32 11.93
C GLU A 46 0.92 11.99 10.65
N VAL A 47 1.69 12.96 10.13
CA VAL A 47 2.54 12.77 8.95
C VAL A 47 3.62 11.73 9.25
N GLU A 48 4.26 11.83 10.42
CA GLU A 48 5.25 10.85 10.88
C GLU A 48 4.65 9.45 11.03
N PHE A 49 3.43 9.36 11.58
CA PHE A 49 2.72 8.10 11.72
C PHE A 49 2.38 7.48 10.35
N ARG A 50 1.94 8.28 9.38
CA ARG A 50 1.68 7.82 8.01
C ARG A 50 2.97 7.32 7.34
N LEU A 51 4.08 8.05 7.47
CA LEU A 51 5.39 7.63 6.95
C LEU A 51 5.88 6.32 7.60
N MET A 52 5.79 6.20 8.93
CA MET A 52 6.12 4.94 9.62
C MET A 52 5.24 3.79 9.16
N THR A 53 3.94 4.03 9.00
CA THR A 53 2.98 3.02 8.54
C THR A 53 3.32 2.58 7.11
N LEU A 54 3.66 3.52 6.21
CA LEU A 54 4.07 3.24 4.85
C LEU A 54 5.34 2.39 4.82
N ALA A 55 6.36 2.76 5.60
CA ALA A 55 7.60 1.99 5.71
C ALA A 55 7.36 0.55 6.21
N ARG A 56 6.45 0.36 7.17
CA ARG A 56 6.16 -0.97 7.73
C ARG A 56 5.32 -1.83 6.78
N ARG A 57 4.34 -1.25 6.10
CA ARG A 57 3.47 -1.98 5.17
C ARG A 57 4.18 -2.37 3.88
N THR A 58 5.14 -1.56 3.41
CA THR A 58 5.99 -1.89 2.26
C THR A 58 6.96 -3.04 2.56
N GLN A 59 7.51 -3.12 3.78
CA GLN A 59 8.36 -4.24 4.22
C GLN A 59 7.63 -5.59 4.31
N SER A 60 6.31 -5.56 4.49
CA SER A 60 5.47 -6.76 4.61
C SER A 60 4.57 -6.99 3.40
N ALA A 61 4.87 -6.32 2.27
CA ALA A 61 4.12 -6.46 1.05
C ALA A 61 4.47 -7.74 0.30
N SER A 62 3.44 -8.48 -0.12
CA SER A 62 3.54 -9.68 -0.94
C SER A 62 2.81 -9.48 -2.26
N THR A 63 3.49 -9.80 -3.36
CA THR A 63 2.93 -9.67 -4.72
C THR A 63 2.21 -10.93 -5.19
N GLY A 64 2.17 -12.00 -4.38
CA GLY A 64 1.62 -13.30 -4.80
C GLY A 64 0.11 -13.31 -5.13
N ALA A 65 -0.68 -12.35 -4.65
CA ALA A 65 -2.05 -12.16 -5.12
C ALA A 65 -2.08 -11.49 -6.50
N LEU A 66 -1.27 -10.45 -6.71
CA LEU A 66 -1.20 -9.73 -7.98
C LEU A 66 -0.63 -10.60 -9.10
N ASP A 67 0.38 -11.42 -8.80
CA ASP A 67 0.96 -12.36 -9.77
C ASP A 67 -0.10 -13.33 -10.31
N ARG A 68 -0.96 -13.87 -9.43
CA ARG A 68 -2.04 -14.79 -9.80
C ARG A 68 -3.22 -14.11 -10.50
N GLU A 69 -3.55 -12.89 -10.12
CA GLU A 69 -4.77 -12.21 -10.57
C GLU A 69 -4.54 -11.32 -11.81
N ALA A 70 -3.36 -10.71 -11.91
CA ALA A 70 -3.02 -9.64 -12.85
C ALA A 70 -1.85 -9.98 -13.78
N GLY A 71 -1.00 -10.93 -13.38
CA GLY A 71 0.17 -11.37 -14.13
C GLY A 71 1.48 -10.71 -13.68
N SER A 72 2.58 -11.20 -14.23
CA SER A 72 3.94 -10.89 -13.78
C SER A 72 4.32 -9.42 -13.90
N THR A 73 3.92 -8.74 -14.97
CA THR A 73 4.22 -7.31 -15.17
C THR A 73 3.65 -6.43 -14.06
N VAL A 74 2.42 -6.71 -13.62
CA VAL A 74 1.78 -5.96 -12.52
C VAL A 74 2.44 -6.31 -11.18
N ALA A 75 2.82 -7.57 -10.98
CA ALA A 75 3.55 -7.99 -9.79
C ALA A 75 4.94 -7.33 -9.70
N ASP A 76 5.66 -7.18 -10.82
CA ASP A 76 6.95 -6.50 -10.87
C ASP A 76 6.81 -4.99 -10.60
N ALA A 77 5.79 -4.35 -11.18
CA ALA A 77 5.48 -2.96 -10.87
C ALA A 77 5.13 -2.77 -9.39
N ALA A 78 4.38 -3.69 -8.80
CA ALA A 78 4.02 -3.67 -7.37
C ALA A 78 5.25 -3.82 -6.48
N LYS A 79 6.21 -4.68 -6.86
CA LYS A 79 7.50 -4.81 -6.18
C LYS A 79 8.33 -3.53 -6.29
N ALA A 80 8.44 -2.95 -7.49
CA ALA A 80 9.14 -1.70 -7.72
C ALA A 80 8.53 -0.55 -6.90
N PHE A 81 7.20 -0.47 -6.87
CA PHE A 81 6.47 0.48 -6.04
C PHE A 81 6.75 0.30 -4.56
N ALA A 82 6.66 -0.92 -4.03
CA ALA A 82 6.93 -1.19 -2.61
C ALA A 82 8.36 -0.78 -2.21
N LEU A 83 9.34 -1.00 -3.09
CA LEU A 83 10.72 -0.54 -2.89
C LEU A 83 10.82 0.99 -2.89
N ALA A 84 10.25 1.65 -3.90
CA ALA A 84 10.28 3.10 -4.03
C ALA A 84 9.56 3.79 -2.86
N ALA A 85 8.34 3.34 -2.52
CA ALA A 85 7.55 3.88 -1.42
C ALA A 85 8.21 3.60 -0.06
N GLY A 86 8.82 2.43 0.12
CA GLY A 86 9.57 2.10 1.32
C GLY A 86 10.84 2.95 1.48
N ALA A 87 11.55 3.22 0.39
CA ALA A 87 12.69 4.13 0.37
C ALA A 87 12.25 5.56 0.68
N PHE A 88 11.22 6.05 -0.03
CA PHE A 88 10.60 7.35 0.20
C PHE A 88 10.26 7.56 1.68
N ALA A 89 9.57 6.61 2.30
CA ALA A 89 9.15 6.72 3.70
C ALA A 89 10.32 6.86 4.71
N ARG A 90 11.51 6.41 4.36
CA ARG A 90 12.71 6.44 5.22
C ARG A 90 13.64 7.62 4.94
N GLN A 91 13.41 8.38 3.87
CA GLN A 91 14.28 9.48 3.47
C GLN A 91 13.96 10.78 4.22
N ALA A 92 14.97 11.64 4.32
CA ALA A 92 14.79 13.03 4.70
C ALA A 92 13.90 13.76 3.66
N ALA A 93 13.40 14.96 4.00
CA ALA A 93 12.46 15.69 3.15
C ALA A 93 12.97 15.89 1.70
N GLU A 94 14.25 16.22 1.52
CA GLU A 94 14.83 16.41 0.19
C GLU A 94 14.89 15.12 -0.62
N GLY A 95 15.34 14.01 -0.01
CA GLY A 95 15.31 12.69 -0.68
C GLY A 95 13.90 12.21 -0.98
N ARG A 96 12.92 12.56 -0.14
CA ARG A 96 11.49 12.32 -0.40
C ARG A 96 11.01 13.07 -1.63
N ARG A 97 11.40 14.34 -1.82
CA ARG A 97 11.00 15.13 -3.00
C ARG A 97 11.51 14.51 -4.29
N GLN A 98 12.73 13.98 -4.28
CA GLN A 98 13.32 13.32 -5.45
C GLN A 98 12.60 12.01 -5.81
N LEU A 99 12.12 11.26 -4.81
CA LEU A 99 11.42 9.99 -5.01
C LEU A 99 9.91 10.14 -5.26
N ALA A 100 9.32 11.27 -4.88
CA ALA A 100 7.87 11.51 -5.00
C ALA A 100 7.33 11.25 -6.42
N PRO A 101 7.96 11.73 -7.52
CA PRO A 101 7.47 11.45 -8.87
C PRO A 101 7.40 9.95 -9.20
N SER A 102 8.41 9.18 -8.77
CA SER A 102 8.45 7.73 -8.98
C SER A 102 7.37 7.00 -8.19
N VAL A 103 7.15 7.42 -6.93
CA VAL A 103 6.08 6.86 -6.08
C VAL A 103 4.70 7.17 -6.67
N THR A 104 4.49 8.40 -7.14
CA THR A 104 3.23 8.81 -7.78
C THR A 104 2.97 8.06 -9.07
N ALA A 105 3.96 7.98 -9.98
CA ALA A 105 3.79 7.31 -11.27
C ALA A 105 3.52 5.81 -11.11
N LEU A 106 4.30 5.12 -10.26
CA LEU A 106 4.09 3.70 -9.97
C LEU A 106 2.78 3.46 -9.22
N GLY A 107 2.41 4.36 -8.30
CA GLY A 107 1.14 4.32 -7.59
C GLY A 107 -0.05 4.45 -8.51
N ALA A 108 -0.03 5.41 -9.43
CA ALA A 108 -1.08 5.61 -10.43
C ALA A 108 -1.23 4.39 -11.36
N PHE A 109 -0.11 3.89 -11.89
CA PHE A 109 -0.11 2.66 -12.69
C PHE A 109 -0.77 1.49 -11.95
N LEU A 110 -0.42 1.29 -10.66
CA LEU A 110 -1.01 0.22 -9.88
C LEU A 110 -2.50 0.45 -9.58
N ASP A 111 -2.94 1.66 -9.27
CA ASP A 111 -4.36 1.93 -9.02
C ASP A 111 -5.21 1.63 -10.27
N ASP A 112 -4.72 2.02 -11.45
CA ASP A 112 -5.36 1.73 -12.74
C ASP A 112 -5.49 0.22 -12.99
N GLU A 113 -4.42 -0.55 -12.77
CA GLU A 113 -4.47 -2.01 -12.93
C GLU A 113 -5.39 -2.68 -11.90
N LEU A 114 -5.36 -2.24 -10.64
CA LEU A 114 -6.25 -2.74 -9.59
C LEU A 114 -7.72 -2.44 -9.91
N HIS A 115 -8.00 -1.26 -10.47
CA HIS A 115 -9.33 -0.87 -10.94
C HIS A 115 -9.78 -1.74 -12.12
N ARG A 116 -8.92 -1.95 -13.12
CA ARG A 116 -9.23 -2.81 -14.28
C ARG A 116 -9.54 -4.24 -13.84
N LEU A 117 -8.81 -4.79 -12.86
CA LEU A 117 -9.11 -6.11 -12.30
C LEU A 117 -10.47 -6.16 -11.62
N ALA A 118 -10.81 -5.14 -10.82
CA ALA A 118 -12.11 -5.06 -10.17
C ALA A 118 -13.25 -5.00 -11.19
N GLN A 119 -13.07 -4.22 -12.25
CA GLN A 119 -14.05 -4.12 -13.34
C GLN A 119 -14.22 -5.44 -14.08
N ARG A 120 -13.12 -6.16 -14.37
CA ARG A 120 -13.16 -7.49 -15.00
C ARG A 120 -13.92 -8.50 -14.13
N ASP A 121 -13.68 -8.49 -12.82
CA ASP A 121 -14.37 -9.40 -11.89
C ASP A 121 -15.86 -9.09 -11.82
N PHE A 122 -16.23 -7.80 -11.78
CA PHE A 122 -17.62 -7.36 -11.84
C PHE A 122 -18.29 -7.85 -13.13
N GLN A 123 -17.67 -7.59 -14.29
CA GLN A 123 -18.20 -8.03 -15.58
C GLN A 123 -18.41 -9.54 -15.63
N ARG A 124 -17.45 -10.34 -15.13
CA ARG A 124 -17.58 -11.80 -15.07
C ARG A 124 -18.70 -12.26 -14.14
N ALA A 125 -18.85 -11.64 -12.96
CA ALA A 125 -19.91 -11.96 -12.03
C ALA A 125 -21.31 -11.65 -12.60
N HIS A 126 -21.39 -10.71 -13.53
CA HIS A 126 -22.62 -10.27 -14.18
C HIS A 126 -22.75 -10.72 -15.64
N GLN A 127 -21.89 -11.63 -16.11
CA GLN A 127 -22.04 -12.26 -17.42
C GLN A 127 -23.34 -13.07 -17.44
N GLY A 128 -24.25 -12.73 -18.35
CA GLY A 128 -25.56 -13.39 -18.48
C GLY A 128 -26.69 -12.80 -17.63
N ARG A 129 -26.47 -11.66 -16.94
CA ARG A 129 -27.52 -10.93 -16.18
C ARG A 129 -27.71 -9.51 -16.74
N PRO A 130 -28.53 -9.34 -17.79
CA PRO A 130 -28.73 -8.05 -18.46
C PRO A 130 -29.36 -6.98 -17.56
N GLU A 131 -30.01 -7.35 -16.45
CA GLU A 131 -30.66 -6.44 -15.50
C GLU A 131 -29.73 -5.51 -14.70
N VAL A 132 -28.41 -5.68 -14.81
CA VAL A 132 -27.42 -4.95 -13.97
C VAL A 132 -26.81 -3.73 -14.68
N TYR A 133 -27.03 -3.59 -15.99
CA TYR A 133 -26.52 -2.47 -16.79
C TYR A 133 -27.59 -1.41 -17.11
N GLY A 134 -28.77 -1.53 -16.48
CA GLY A 134 -29.92 -0.62 -16.61
C GLY A 134 -29.93 0.49 -15.58
#